data_AF-A0A9E3E970-F1
#
_entry.id   AF-A0A9E3E970-F1
#
_cell.length_a   1.000
_cell.length_b   1.000
_cell.length_c   1.000
_cell.angle_alpha   90.00
_cell.angle_beta   90.00
_cell.angle_gamma   90.00
#
_symmetry.space_group_name_H-M   'P 1'
#
loop_
_entity.id
_entity.type
_entity.pdbx_description
1 polymer ?
#
loop_
_entity_poly.entity_id
_entity_poly.type
_entity_poly.pdbx_seq_one_letter_code
_entity_poly.pdbx_strand_id
1 'polypeptide(L)'
;MVLNPLPAPSRAQRNRHLSCAWQAVENRQTEAARQWWLIAQIDHAVLAGDLAARLEFPAIPILSEEVIGAISAHDAGWTQLDVLDDHGSDSVAKLRPPRSFLEILPQQFLIAWTSSIQAAERIGPVGGIIVSEHFRRLGQARLATQRDTPEDVLRLEQFVWGESGRQTRLRTQVHSSRSELEHLTDILQFCDLVSLYLCCGAADPAEFPQRFQGTRIRVRCEGDMFLFTPPVFGRGVALGVSARRYPGEKRSASLPFLIA
;
A
#
# COMPACT_ATOMS: atom_id res chain seq x y z
N MET A 1 -4.59 2.57 9.08
CA MET A 1 -4.63 1.10 9.06
C MET A 1 -5.32 0.53 7.82
N VAL A 2 -4.88 -0.66 7.40
CA VAL A 2 -5.60 -1.50 6.44
C VAL A 2 -6.61 -2.36 7.19
N LEU A 3 -7.86 -2.33 6.76
CA LEU A 3 -8.94 -3.11 7.34
C LEU A 3 -9.13 -4.42 6.57
N ASN A 4 -9.28 -5.53 7.29
CA ASN A 4 -9.68 -6.82 6.72
C ASN A 4 -10.98 -7.30 7.39
N PRO A 5 -12.14 -6.96 6.80
CA PRO A 5 -13.45 -7.32 7.34
C PRO A 5 -13.66 -8.83 7.53
N LEU A 6 -14.27 -9.22 8.65
CA LEU A 6 -14.60 -10.61 9.00
C LEU A 6 -16.12 -10.84 9.11
N PRO A 7 -16.62 -12.03 8.70
CA PRO A 7 -15.87 -13.14 8.11
C PRO A 7 -15.39 -12.83 6.69
N ALA A 8 -14.36 -13.55 6.23
CA ALA A 8 -13.91 -13.44 4.85
C ALA A 8 -15.05 -13.80 3.87
N PRO A 9 -15.11 -13.17 2.69
CA PRO A 9 -16.16 -13.45 1.71
C PRO A 9 -16.12 -14.92 1.27
N SER A 10 -17.27 -15.59 1.36
CA SER A 10 -17.38 -16.98 0.91
C SER A 10 -17.15 -17.08 -0.60
N ARG A 11 -16.69 -18.24 -1.10
CA ARG A 11 -16.50 -18.48 -2.54
C ARG A 11 -17.73 -18.17 -3.39
N ALA A 12 -18.93 -18.33 -2.84
CA ALA A 12 -20.20 -18.04 -3.53
C ALA A 12 -20.51 -16.54 -3.64
N GLN A 13 -19.95 -15.72 -2.74
CA GLN A 13 -20.12 -14.26 -2.71
C GLN A 13 -19.06 -13.51 -3.52
N ARG A 14 -18.00 -14.20 -3.96
CA ARG A 14 -16.94 -13.59 -4.76
C ARG A 14 -17.46 -13.16 -6.11
N ASN A 15 -17.22 -11.91 -6.47
CA ASN A 15 -17.52 -11.39 -7.78
C ASN A 15 -16.55 -12.04 -8.78
N ARG A 16 -17.09 -12.66 -9.85
CA ARG A 16 -16.26 -13.27 -10.90
C ARG A 16 -15.82 -12.27 -11.95
N HIS A 17 -16.33 -11.04 -11.90
CA HIS A 17 -15.95 -9.99 -12.82
C HIS A 17 -14.57 -9.42 -12.45
N LEU A 18 -13.73 -9.28 -13.47
CA LEU A 18 -12.44 -8.60 -13.36
C LEU A 18 -12.68 -7.13 -13.02
N SER A 19 -12.12 -6.68 -11.91
CA SER A 19 -12.15 -5.28 -11.46
C SER A 19 -10.75 -4.67 -11.46
N CYS A 20 -10.64 -3.35 -11.28
CA CYS A 20 -9.36 -2.73 -10.94
C CYS A 20 -8.97 -3.15 -9.50
N ALA A 21 -7.69 -3.46 -9.26
CA ALA A 21 -7.21 -3.83 -7.93
C ALA A 21 -7.50 -2.75 -6.87
N TRP A 22 -7.40 -1.46 -7.22
CA TRP A 22 -7.81 -0.37 -6.34
C TRP A 22 -9.29 -0.45 -5.96
N GLN A 23 -10.18 -0.76 -6.92
CA GLN A 23 -11.60 -0.92 -6.62
C GLN A 23 -11.86 -2.07 -5.65
N ALA A 24 -11.14 -3.19 -5.80
CA ALA A 24 -11.25 -4.32 -4.88
C ALA A 24 -10.79 -3.94 -3.46
N VAL A 25 -9.68 -3.19 -3.35
CA VAL A 25 -9.20 -2.66 -2.06
C VAL A 25 -10.22 -1.69 -1.44
N GLU A 26 -10.70 -0.70 -2.20
CA GLU A 26 -11.69 0.28 -1.74
C GLU A 26 -12.98 -0.39 -1.24
N ASN A 27 -13.49 -1.37 -1.97
CA ASN A 27 -14.68 -2.12 -1.57
C ASN A 27 -14.46 -2.80 -0.21
N ARG A 28 -13.31 -3.45 0.00
CA ARG A 28 -12.97 -4.09 1.27
C ARG A 28 -12.75 -3.10 2.39
N GLN A 29 -12.11 -1.96 2.10
CA GLN A 29 -11.86 -0.90 3.09
C GLN A 29 -13.15 -0.20 3.56
N THR A 30 -14.20 -0.20 2.75
CA THR A 30 -15.49 0.46 3.05
C THR A 30 -16.59 -0.53 3.46
N GLU A 31 -16.27 -1.83 3.50
CA GLU A 31 -17.22 -2.87 3.85
C GLU A 31 -17.57 -2.82 5.34
N ALA A 32 -18.88 -2.74 5.60
CA ALA A 32 -19.39 -2.84 6.96
C ALA A 32 -19.22 -4.26 7.49
N ALA A 33 -18.49 -4.41 8.60
CA ALA A 33 -18.36 -5.66 9.31
C ALA A 33 -18.57 -5.47 10.81
N ARG A 34 -18.61 -6.60 11.54
CA ARG A 34 -18.66 -6.60 13.00
C ARG A 34 -17.29 -6.85 13.62
N GLN A 35 -16.39 -7.43 12.85
CA GLN A 35 -15.02 -7.74 13.25
C GLN A 35 -14.08 -7.48 12.09
N TRP A 36 -12.82 -7.19 12.40
CA TRP A 36 -11.75 -6.95 11.44
C TRP A 36 -10.45 -7.57 11.93
N TRP A 37 -9.59 -7.93 11.00
CA TRP A 37 -8.15 -7.80 11.25
C TRP A 37 -7.70 -6.39 10.91
N LEU A 38 -6.91 -5.82 11.80
CA LEU A 38 -6.27 -4.53 11.66
C LEU A 38 -4.79 -4.74 11.34
N ILE A 39 -4.34 -4.20 10.21
CA ILE A 39 -2.95 -4.25 9.78
C ILE A 39 -2.43 -2.81 9.77
N ALA A 40 -1.31 -2.56 10.43
CA ALA A 40 -0.67 -1.24 10.40
C ALA A 40 -0.11 -0.97 9.00
N GLN A 41 -0.05 0.30 8.58
CA GLN A 41 0.51 0.67 7.28
C GLN A 41 2.00 0.27 7.21
N ILE A 42 2.73 0.38 8.32
CA ILE A 42 4.12 -0.09 8.38
C ILE A 42 4.23 -1.61 8.15
N ASP A 43 3.27 -2.41 8.62
CA ASP A 43 3.29 -3.86 8.43
C ASP A 43 2.98 -4.22 6.96
N HIS A 44 2.06 -3.51 6.29
CA HIS A 44 1.89 -3.69 4.84
C HIS A 44 3.13 -3.26 4.07
N ALA A 45 3.84 -2.23 4.53
CA ALA A 45 5.00 -1.71 3.82
C ALA A 45 6.13 -2.74 3.84
N VAL A 46 6.35 -3.38 5.00
CA VAL A 46 7.26 -4.52 5.11
C VAL A 46 6.87 -5.63 4.15
N LEU A 47 5.58 -6.00 4.07
CA LEU A 47 5.10 -6.98 3.10
C LEU A 47 5.39 -6.55 1.65
N ALA A 48 5.23 -5.26 1.31
CA ALA A 48 5.56 -4.73 -0.01
C ALA A 48 7.06 -4.87 -0.33
N GLY A 49 7.94 -4.66 0.65
CA GLY A 49 9.38 -4.93 0.52
C GLY A 49 9.68 -6.41 0.30
N ASP A 50 9.02 -7.29 1.05
CA ASP A 50 9.13 -8.75 0.89
C ASP A 50 8.67 -9.23 -0.49
N LEU A 51 7.61 -8.63 -1.03
CA LEU A 51 7.13 -8.87 -2.39
C LEU A 51 8.17 -8.40 -3.41
N ALA A 52 8.69 -7.17 -3.26
CA ALA A 52 9.69 -6.60 -4.15
C ALA A 52 10.96 -7.45 -4.24
N ALA A 53 11.42 -8.00 -3.11
CA ALA A 53 12.58 -8.88 -3.04
C ALA A 53 12.40 -10.23 -3.80
N ARG A 54 11.17 -10.59 -4.16
CA ARG A 54 10.80 -11.88 -4.77
C ARG A 54 10.17 -11.73 -6.15
N LEU A 55 10.21 -10.53 -6.72
CA LEU A 55 9.76 -10.31 -8.09
C LEU A 55 10.67 -11.05 -9.06
N GLU A 56 10.07 -11.93 -9.85
CA GLU A 56 10.70 -12.67 -10.94
C GLU A 56 9.87 -12.45 -12.20
N PHE A 57 10.02 -11.27 -12.81
CA PHE A 57 9.34 -10.92 -14.05
C PHE A 57 10.32 -10.25 -15.02
N PRO A 58 10.43 -10.68 -16.30
CA PRO A 58 11.47 -10.20 -17.21
C PRO A 58 11.54 -8.67 -17.40
N ALA A 59 10.42 -7.99 -17.22
CA ALA A 59 10.32 -6.53 -17.36
C ALA A 59 10.64 -5.77 -16.06
N ILE A 60 10.99 -6.46 -14.97
CA ILE A 60 11.37 -5.89 -13.68
C ILE A 60 12.84 -6.26 -13.44
N PRO A 61 13.73 -5.27 -13.20
CA PRO A 61 15.13 -5.55 -12.92
C PRO A 61 15.30 -6.19 -11.54
N ILE A 62 16.46 -6.83 -11.32
CA ILE A 62 16.87 -7.18 -9.96
C ILE A 62 17.05 -5.88 -9.17
N LEU A 63 16.31 -5.76 -8.08
CA LEU A 63 16.31 -4.56 -7.26
C LEU A 63 17.50 -4.57 -6.30
N SER A 64 18.09 -3.39 -6.05
CA SER A 64 19.10 -3.24 -5.01
C SER A 64 18.48 -3.32 -3.61
N GLU A 65 19.30 -3.63 -2.61
CA GLU A 65 18.88 -3.61 -1.20
C GLU A 65 18.35 -2.24 -0.78
N GLU A 66 18.92 -1.14 -1.30
CA GLU A 66 18.43 0.22 -1.07
C GLU A 66 16.97 0.39 -1.55
N VAL A 67 16.66 -0.07 -2.76
CA VAL A 67 15.30 0.05 -3.33
C VAL A 67 14.33 -0.83 -2.57
N ILE A 68 14.70 -2.08 -2.26
CA ILE A 68 13.86 -3.00 -1.48
C ILE A 68 13.60 -2.41 -0.09
N GLY A 69 14.63 -1.88 0.57
CA GLY A 69 14.51 -1.22 1.86
C GLY A 69 13.61 0.02 1.81
N ALA A 70 13.71 0.83 0.76
CA ALA A 70 12.85 1.98 0.56
C ALA A 70 11.38 1.59 0.35
N ILE A 71 11.11 0.54 -0.45
CA ILE A 71 9.76 -0.02 -0.60
C ILE A 71 9.26 -0.56 0.75
N SER A 72 10.11 -1.25 1.50
CA SER A 72 9.78 -1.76 2.83
C SER A 72 9.44 -0.66 3.85
N ALA A 73 9.94 0.56 3.64
CA ALA A 73 9.80 1.70 4.55
C ALA A 73 8.85 2.78 4.00
N HIS A 74 8.18 2.55 2.87
CA HIS A 74 7.44 3.60 2.16
C HIS A 74 6.29 4.20 2.98
N ASP A 75 5.78 3.47 3.99
CA ASP A 75 4.75 3.96 4.92
C ASP A 75 5.23 4.04 6.38
N ALA A 76 6.53 4.13 6.63
CA ALA A 76 7.09 4.22 7.99
C ALA A 76 6.55 5.41 8.82
N GLY A 77 6.15 6.51 8.17
CA GLY A 77 5.62 7.70 8.80
C GLY A 77 4.23 7.55 9.42
N TRP A 78 3.52 6.45 9.13
CA TRP A 78 2.17 6.20 9.64
C TRP A 78 2.10 5.75 11.10
N THR A 79 3.24 5.41 11.70
CA THR A 79 3.34 4.85 13.07
C THR A 79 2.46 5.58 14.09
N GLN A 80 2.42 6.92 14.07
CA GLN A 80 1.61 7.70 15.02
C GLN A 80 0.10 7.59 14.75
N LEU A 81 -0.31 7.52 13.48
CA LEU A 81 -1.72 7.43 13.09
C LEU A 81 -2.28 6.03 13.38
N ASP A 82 -1.51 4.98 13.13
CA ASP A 82 -1.93 3.60 13.43
C ASP A 82 -2.09 3.34 14.93
N VAL A 83 -1.36 4.06 15.79
CA VAL A 83 -1.53 4.00 17.26
C VAL A 83 -2.76 4.79 17.73
N LEU A 84 -3.09 5.92 17.11
CA LEU A 84 -4.24 6.73 17.52
C LEU A 84 -5.59 6.02 17.27
N ASP A 85 -5.67 5.21 16.21
CA ASP A 85 -6.83 4.34 15.95
C ASP A 85 -6.86 3.10 16.87
N ASP A 86 -5.82 2.87 17.68
CA ASP A 86 -5.71 1.78 18.67
C ASP A 86 -6.29 2.12 20.05
N HIS A 87 -6.63 3.38 20.32
CA HIS A 87 -7.28 3.78 21.56
C HIS A 87 -8.76 3.39 21.55
N GLY A 88 -9.00 2.09 21.67
CA GLY A 88 -10.27 1.55 22.13
C GLY A 88 -10.67 2.27 23.41
N SER A 89 -11.73 3.08 23.35
CA SER A 89 -12.31 3.63 24.58
C SER A 89 -12.73 2.42 25.42
N ASP A 90 -12.16 2.28 26.61
CA ASP A 90 -12.53 1.34 27.67
C ASP A 90 -13.99 1.49 28.16
N SER A 91 -14.79 2.33 27.50
CA SER A 91 -16.23 2.38 27.74
C SER A 91 -16.94 1.45 26.75
N VAL A 92 -17.59 0.42 27.31
CA VAL A 92 -18.54 -0.52 26.67
C VAL A 92 -19.69 0.22 25.92
N ALA A 93 -19.74 1.55 25.98
CA ALA A 93 -20.88 2.37 25.58
C ALA A 93 -20.87 2.90 24.13
N LYS A 94 -19.87 2.62 23.28
CA LYS A 94 -19.94 2.74 21.79
C LYS A 94 -18.61 2.34 21.14
N LEU A 95 -18.46 1.06 20.79
CA LEU A 95 -17.40 0.65 19.85
C LEU A 95 -17.68 1.32 18.50
N ARG A 96 -16.76 2.19 18.06
CA ARG A 96 -16.80 2.78 16.71
C ARG A 96 -16.08 1.85 15.75
N PRO A 97 -16.51 1.72 14.48
CA PRO A 97 -15.72 1.01 13.48
C PRO A 97 -14.28 1.55 13.41
N PRO A 98 -13.28 0.68 13.17
CA PRO A 98 -11.92 1.15 12.94
C PRO A 98 -11.88 2.01 11.68
N ARG A 99 -11.04 3.04 11.67
CA ARG A 99 -10.92 3.94 10.55
C ARG A 99 -10.05 3.35 9.45
N SER A 100 -10.51 3.45 8.21
CA SER A 100 -9.69 3.10 7.05
C SER A 100 -8.66 4.18 6.76
N PHE A 101 -7.49 3.80 6.24
CA PHE A 101 -6.51 4.77 5.73
C PHE A 101 -7.08 5.69 4.62
N LEU A 102 -8.14 5.26 3.92
CA LEU A 102 -8.85 6.07 2.91
C LEU A 102 -9.66 7.23 3.51
N GLU A 103 -9.97 7.18 4.80
CA GLU A 103 -10.79 8.17 5.52
C GLU A 103 -9.93 9.20 6.26
N ILE A 104 -8.60 9.11 6.12
CA ILE A 104 -7.65 10.00 6.77
C ILE A 104 -7.64 11.35 6.06
N LEU A 105 -7.70 12.43 6.84
CA LEU A 105 -7.74 13.78 6.29
C LEU A 105 -6.39 14.17 5.68
N PRO A 106 -6.36 15.04 4.65
CA PRO A 106 -5.12 15.49 4.02
C PRO A 106 -4.07 16.02 4.99
N GLN A 107 -4.45 16.84 5.96
CA GLN A 107 -3.52 17.33 6.99
C GLN A 107 -2.78 16.19 7.72
N GLN A 108 -3.46 15.07 7.97
CA GLN A 108 -2.90 13.95 8.73
C GLN A 108 -2.00 13.07 7.85
N PHE A 109 -2.47 12.66 6.67
CA PHE A 109 -1.64 11.79 5.81
C PHE A 109 -0.44 12.54 5.26
N LEU A 110 -0.50 13.86 5.04
CA LEU A 110 0.66 14.63 4.55
C LEU A 110 1.84 14.62 5.54
N ILE A 111 1.55 14.60 6.84
CA ILE A 111 2.57 14.43 7.89
C ILE A 111 3.20 13.04 7.78
N ALA A 112 2.37 11.99 7.67
CA ALA A 112 2.84 10.62 7.51
C ALA A 112 3.68 10.44 6.25
N TRP A 113 3.18 10.89 5.09
CA TRP A 113 3.89 10.83 3.81
C TRP A 113 5.24 11.53 3.87
N THR A 114 5.29 12.76 4.41
CA THR A 114 6.54 13.50 4.57
C THR A 114 7.54 12.74 5.43
N SER A 115 7.09 12.16 6.54
CA SER A 115 7.94 11.36 7.43
C SER A 115 8.42 10.06 6.78
N SER A 116 7.57 9.40 5.99
CA SER A 116 7.94 8.22 5.21
C SER A 116 9.01 8.53 4.15
N ILE A 117 8.87 9.65 3.44
CA ILE A 117 9.87 10.09 2.45
C ILE A 117 11.21 10.34 3.13
N GLN A 118 11.22 10.99 4.31
CA GLN A 118 12.43 11.18 5.10
C GLN A 118 13.03 9.85 5.60
N ALA A 119 12.19 8.86 5.92
CA ALA A 119 12.68 7.53 6.28
C ALA A 119 13.35 6.83 5.09
N ALA A 120 12.75 6.88 3.91
CA ALA A 120 13.33 6.33 2.69
C ALA A 120 14.60 7.08 2.23
N GLU A 121 14.63 8.42 2.37
CA GLU A 121 15.82 9.25 2.08
C GLU A 121 17.00 8.89 2.99
N ARG A 122 16.74 8.46 4.24
CA ARG A 122 17.78 7.95 5.15
C ARG A 122 18.34 6.58 4.74
N ILE A 123 17.58 5.78 4.00
CA ILE A 123 18.07 4.50 3.43
C ILE A 123 18.97 4.79 2.24
N GLY A 124 18.55 5.73 1.39
CA GLY A 124 19.39 6.26 0.33
C GLY A 124 18.64 7.22 -0.62
N PRO A 125 19.39 7.93 -1.49
CA PRO A 125 18.83 8.96 -2.35
C PRO A 125 17.89 8.40 -3.44
N VAL A 126 18.09 7.16 -3.92
CA VAL A 126 17.14 6.52 -4.85
C VAL A 126 15.82 6.27 -4.12
N GLY A 127 15.91 5.72 -2.90
CA GLY A 127 14.75 5.47 -2.04
C GLY A 127 13.93 6.74 -1.76
N GLY A 128 14.61 7.83 -1.39
CA GLY A 128 13.98 9.13 -1.18
C GLY A 128 13.23 9.65 -2.42
N ILE A 129 13.79 9.46 -3.63
CA ILE A 129 13.13 9.90 -4.86
C ILE A 129 11.90 9.06 -5.19
N ILE A 130 11.99 7.72 -5.14
CA ILE A 130 10.87 6.87 -5.56
C ILE A 130 9.69 6.94 -4.59
N VAL A 131 9.94 7.08 -3.29
CA VAL A 131 8.89 7.24 -2.27
C VAL A 131 8.27 8.64 -2.36
N SER A 132 9.09 9.67 -2.60
CA SER A 132 8.60 11.02 -2.92
C SER A 132 7.69 11.03 -4.13
N GLU A 133 8.10 10.40 -5.23
CA GLU A 133 7.32 10.31 -6.46
C GLU A 133 6.03 9.50 -6.28
N HIS A 134 6.08 8.41 -5.51
CA HIS A 134 4.88 7.65 -5.13
C HIS A 134 3.83 8.55 -4.46
N PHE A 135 4.19 9.28 -3.41
CA PHE A 135 3.24 10.16 -2.71
C PHE A 135 2.86 11.40 -3.53
N ARG A 136 3.76 11.91 -4.37
CA ARG A 136 3.43 12.99 -5.31
C ARG A 136 2.32 12.56 -6.26
N ARG A 137 2.39 11.34 -6.82
CA ARG A 137 1.34 10.75 -7.68
C ARG A 137 0.03 10.55 -6.92
N LEU A 138 0.07 10.07 -5.68
CA LEU A 138 -1.12 9.94 -4.84
C LEU A 138 -1.77 11.29 -4.53
N GLY A 139 -0.96 12.31 -4.21
CA GLY A 139 -1.44 13.69 -4.01
C GLY A 139 -2.12 14.26 -5.25
N GLN A 140 -1.54 14.04 -6.44
CA GLN A 140 -2.15 14.44 -7.71
C GLN A 140 -3.48 13.71 -7.97
N ALA A 141 -3.53 12.40 -7.72
CA ALA A 141 -4.77 11.63 -7.84
C ALA A 141 -5.86 12.15 -6.89
N ARG A 142 -5.49 12.50 -5.65
CA ARG A 142 -6.43 13.07 -4.67
C ARG A 142 -6.98 14.43 -5.13
N LEU A 143 -6.11 15.33 -5.60
CA LEU A 143 -6.51 16.62 -6.17
C LEU A 143 -7.51 16.46 -7.33
N ALA A 144 -7.29 15.47 -8.20
CA ALA A 144 -8.18 15.19 -9.33
C ALA A 144 -9.61 14.76 -8.91
N THR A 145 -9.81 14.30 -7.66
CA THR A 145 -11.14 13.91 -7.18
C THR A 145 -12.06 15.10 -6.87
N GLN A 146 -11.50 16.29 -6.63
CA GLN A 146 -12.24 17.51 -6.27
C GLN A 146 -13.19 17.35 -5.07
N ARG A 147 -12.84 16.50 -4.08
CA ARG A 147 -13.67 16.24 -2.88
C ARG A 147 -13.18 16.93 -1.61
N ASP A 148 -12.02 17.55 -1.65
CA ASP A 148 -11.38 18.18 -0.48
C ASP A 148 -11.80 19.64 -0.29
N THR A 149 -11.62 20.14 0.93
CA THR A 149 -11.85 21.56 1.25
C THR A 149 -10.82 22.43 0.51
N PRO A 150 -11.11 23.73 0.24
CA PRO A 150 -10.14 24.64 -0.39
C PRO A 150 -8.81 24.73 0.38
N GLU A 151 -8.87 24.62 1.71
CA GLU A 151 -7.67 24.65 2.57
C GLU A 151 -6.83 23.38 2.38
N ASP A 152 -7.46 22.22 2.30
CA ASP A 152 -6.77 20.95 2.05
C ASP A 152 -6.23 20.82 0.63
N VAL A 153 -6.95 21.36 -0.36
CA VAL A 153 -6.46 21.48 -1.74
C VAL A 153 -5.16 22.28 -1.76
N LEU A 154 -5.10 23.43 -1.09
CA LEU A 154 -3.88 24.24 -1.02
C LEU A 154 -2.71 23.47 -0.38
N ARG A 155 -2.97 22.71 0.70
CA ARG A 155 -1.94 21.87 1.34
C ARG A 155 -1.41 20.78 0.40
N LEU A 156 -2.31 20.11 -0.32
CA LEU A 156 -1.95 19.08 -1.29
C LEU A 156 -1.13 19.65 -2.45
N GLU A 157 -1.53 20.81 -3.00
CA GLU A 157 -0.77 21.50 -4.04
C GLU A 157 0.64 21.88 -3.57
N GLN A 158 0.74 22.45 -2.36
CA GLN A 158 2.03 22.80 -1.75
C GLN A 158 2.92 21.56 -1.56
N PHE A 159 2.35 20.45 -1.10
CA PHE A 159 3.07 19.18 -0.97
C PHE A 159 3.57 18.68 -2.33
N VAL A 160 2.68 18.55 -3.32
CA VAL A 160 3.03 18.07 -4.67
C VAL A 160 4.12 18.94 -5.32
N TRP A 161 4.03 20.26 -5.14
CA TRP A 161 5.05 21.20 -5.61
C TRP A 161 6.38 21.03 -4.88
N GLY A 162 6.35 20.94 -3.54
CA GLY A 162 7.53 20.76 -2.70
C GLY A 162 8.31 19.49 -3.02
N GLU A 163 7.59 18.39 -3.31
CA GLU A 163 8.22 17.11 -3.67
C GLU A 163 8.99 17.18 -5.00
N SER A 164 8.54 17.98 -5.97
CA SER A 164 9.32 18.22 -7.20
C SER A 164 10.69 18.88 -6.90
N GLY A 165 10.72 19.79 -5.92
CA GLY A 165 11.96 20.41 -5.44
C GLY A 165 12.87 19.42 -4.70
N ARG A 166 12.30 18.56 -3.84
CA ARG A 166 13.02 17.48 -3.16
C ARG A 166 13.67 16.52 -4.16
N GLN A 167 12.90 16.06 -5.14
CA GLN A 167 13.38 15.15 -6.18
C GLN A 167 14.51 15.78 -6.99
N THR A 168 14.39 17.06 -7.35
CA THR A 168 15.46 17.80 -8.07
C THR A 168 16.76 17.85 -7.24
N ARG A 169 16.67 18.13 -5.94
CA ARG A 169 17.83 18.11 -5.02
C ARG A 169 18.47 16.72 -4.97
N LEU A 170 17.68 15.68 -4.69
CA LEU A 170 18.17 14.31 -4.59
C LEU A 170 18.74 13.78 -5.91
N ARG A 171 18.23 14.28 -7.04
CA ARG A 171 18.67 13.85 -8.37
C ARG A 171 20.15 14.10 -8.64
N THR A 172 20.74 15.08 -7.98
CA THR A 172 22.18 15.39 -8.05
C THR A 172 23.07 14.32 -7.40
N GLN A 173 22.50 13.41 -6.62
CA GLN A 173 23.21 12.41 -5.82
C GLN A 173 23.14 10.99 -6.40
N VAL A 174 22.46 10.82 -7.54
CA VAL A 174 22.16 9.51 -8.12
C VAL A 174 22.46 9.50 -9.62
N HIS A 175 22.95 8.36 -10.12
CA HIS A 175 23.32 8.18 -11.54
C HIS A 175 22.18 7.66 -12.42
N SER A 176 21.13 7.09 -11.83
CA SER A 176 20.00 6.52 -12.58
C SER A 176 19.39 7.56 -13.52
N SER A 177 18.84 7.19 -14.66
CA SER A 177 18.07 8.09 -15.51
C SER A 177 16.72 8.43 -14.88
N ARG A 178 16.00 9.41 -15.45
CA ARG A 178 14.62 9.71 -15.05
C ARG A 178 13.68 8.53 -15.29
N SER A 179 13.81 7.87 -16.45
CA SER A 179 12.99 6.72 -16.81
C SER A 179 13.21 5.52 -15.88
N GLU A 180 14.45 5.29 -15.43
CA GLU A 180 14.74 4.25 -14.44
C GLU A 180 14.04 4.54 -13.10
N LEU A 181 14.09 5.77 -12.60
CA LEU A 181 13.40 6.14 -11.35
C LEU A 181 11.87 6.08 -11.48
N GLU A 182 11.32 6.47 -12.62
CA GLU A 182 9.89 6.33 -12.90
C GLU A 182 9.48 4.85 -12.89
N HIS A 183 10.29 3.97 -13.49
CA HIS A 183 10.08 2.53 -13.48
C HIS A 183 10.18 1.92 -12.08
N LEU A 184 11.16 2.34 -11.27
CA LEU A 184 11.26 1.93 -9.86
C LEU A 184 10.06 2.40 -9.03
N THR A 185 9.53 3.59 -9.34
CA THR A 185 8.29 4.07 -8.70
C THR A 185 7.10 3.20 -9.10
N ASP A 186 6.99 2.79 -10.36
CA ASP A 186 5.93 1.88 -10.80
C ASP A 186 6.02 0.53 -10.07
N ILE A 187 7.24 0.01 -9.85
CA ILE A 187 7.47 -1.21 -9.08
C ILE A 187 7.02 -1.04 -7.62
N LEU A 188 7.37 0.09 -6.99
CA LEU A 188 6.89 0.42 -5.64
C LEU A 188 5.36 0.44 -5.60
N GLN A 189 4.70 1.17 -6.51
CA GLN A 189 3.24 1.28 -6.54
C GLN A 189 2.55 -0.06 -6.81
N PHE A 190 3.19 -0.95 -7.58
CA PHE A 190 2.70 -2.31 -7.78
C PHE A 190 2.80 -3.12 -6.47
N CYS A 191 3.95 -3.11 -5.80
CA CYS A 191 4.15 -3.85 -4.55
C CYS A 191 3.25 -3.34 -3.41
N ASP A 192 3.11 -2.02 -3.30
CA ASP A 192 2.16 -1.35 -2.40
C ASP A 192 0.73 -1.89 -2.64
N LEU A 193 0.23 -1.80 -3.86
CA LEU A 193 -1.14 -2.21 -4.16
C LEU A 193 -1.36 -3.74 -4.02
N VAL A 194 -0.36 -4.57 -4.35
CA VAL A 194 -0.42 -6.01 -4.07
C VAL A 194 -0.53 -6.24 -2.57
N SER A 195 0.30 -5.57 -1.76
CA SER A 195 0.27 -5.71 -0.31
C SER A 195 -1.09 -5.28 0.28
N LEU A 196 -1.67 -4.16 -0.19
CA LEU A 196 -2.99 -3.68 0.23
C LEU A 196 -4.11 -4.67 -0.15
N TYR A 197 -4.08 -5.20 -1.37
CA TYR A 197 -5.04 -6.20 -1.86
C TYR A 197 -5.03 -7.46 -0.98
N LEU A 198 -3.83 -7.98 -0.66
CA LEU A 198 -3.67 -9.14 0.22
C LEU A 198 -4.12 -8.83 1.66
N CYS A 199 -3.64 -7.72 2.23
CA CYS A 199 -3.92 -7.31 3.61
C CYS A 199 -5.41 -7.10 3.87
N CYS A 200 -6.16 -6.51 2.94
CA CYS A 200 -7.60 -6.28 3.10
C CYS A 200 -8.48 -7.53 2.89
N GLY A 201 -7.86 -8.67 2.56
CA GLY A 201 -8.55 -9.93 2.30
C GLY A 201 -9.38 -9.91 1.02
N ALA A 202 -9.00 -9.08 0.04
CA ALA A 202 -9.63 -9.12 -1.27
C ALA A 202 -9.34 -10.48 -1.94
N ALA A 203 -10.34 -11.02 -2.64
CA ALA A 203 -10.22 -12.31 -3.31
C ALA A 203 -10.89 -12.35 -4.70
N ASP A 204 -11.52 -11.25 -5.12
CA ASP A 204 -12.14 -11.11 -6.43
C ASP A 204 -11.06 -10.88 -7.50
N PRO A 205 -11.20 -11.45 -8.71
CA PRO A 205 -10.23 -11.22 -9.77
C PRO A 205 -9.99 -9.73 -10.03
N ALA A 206 -8.72 -9.33 -10.08
CA ALA A 206 -8.34 -7.94 -10.22
C ALA A 206 -7.20 -7.73 -11.21
N GLU A 207 -7.20 -6.59 -11.89
CA GLU A 207 -6.12 -6.11 -12.76
C GLU A 207 -5.41 -4.95 -12.06
N PHE A 208 -4.08 -5.00 -12.03
CA PHE A 208 -3.24 -3.93 -11.48
C PHE A 208 -3.05 -2.83 -12.55
N PRO A 209 -3.05 -1.55 -12.14
CA PRO A 209 -2.94 -0.43 -13.07
C PRO A 209 -1.54 -0.29 -13.67
N GLN A 210 -0.50 -0.73 -12.96
CA GLN A 210 0.87 -0.72 -13.46
C GLN A 210 1.04 -1.66 -14.65
N ARG A 211 1.84 -1.22 -15.63
CA ARG A 211 2.19 -2.00 -16.81
C ARG A 211 3.68 -2.09 -16.95
N PHE A 212 4.21 -3.30 -17.03
CA PHE A 212 5.63 -3.53 -17.23
C PHE A 212 5.84 -3.98 -18.68
N GLN A 213 6.52 -3.15 -19.47
CA GLN A 213 6.66 -3.32 -20.92
C GLN A 213 5.32 -3.54 -21.65
N GLY A 214 4.29 -2.77 -21.25
CA GLY A 214 2.93 -2.88 -21.82
C GLY A 214 2.12 -4.08 -21.33
N THR A 215 2.72 -5.00 -20.58
CA THR A 215 2.04 -6.17 -20.02
C THR A 215 1.21 -5.77 -18.81
N ARG A 216 -0.05 -6.21 -18.79
CA ARG A 216 -0.96 -6.06 -17.66
C ARG A 216 -0.80 -7.25 -16.73
N ILE A 217 -0.81 -6.98 -15.43
CA ILE A 217 -0.76 -8.02 -14.40
C ILE A 217 -2.16 -8.16 -13.79
N ARG A 218 -2.60 -9.40 -13.63
CA ARG A 218 -3.86 -9.75 -12.97
C ARG A 218 -3.62 -10.72 -11.84
N VAL A 219 -4.48 -10.68 -10.83
CA VAL A 219 -4.53 -11.67 -9.75
C VAL A 219 -5.90 -12.32 -9.72
N ARG A 220 -5.93 -13.60 -9.35
CA ARG A 220 -7.13 -14.35 -9.02
C ARG A 220 -6.84 -15.28 -7.84
N CYS A 221 -7.84 -15.53 -7.00
CA CYS A 221 -7.69 -16.43 -5.86
C CYS A 221 -8.23 -17.84 -6.20
N GLU A 222 -7.38 -18.87 -6.10
CA GLU A 222 -7.74 -20.29 -6.22
C GLU A 222 -7.55 -21.01 -4.88
N GLY A 223 -8.64 -21.18 -4.13
CA GLY A 223 -8.53 -21.74 -2.78
C GLY A 223 -7.93 -20.70 -1.85
N ASP A 224 -6.77 -21.01 -1.27
CA ASP A 224 -6.00 -20.13 -0.38
C ASP A 224 -4.80 -19.48 -1.11
N MET A 225 -4.66 -19.73 -2.42
CA MET A 225 -3.53 -19.26 -3.22
C MET A 225 -3.94 -18.10 -4.14
N PHE A 226 -3.07 -17.08 -4.23
CA PHE A 226 -3.18 -15.96 -5.16
C PHE A 226 -2.33 -16.25 -6.39
N LEU A 227 -2.99 -16.36 -7.54
CA LEU A 227 -2.37 -16.64 -8.81
C LEU A 227 -2.25 -15.37 -9.64
N PHE A 228 -1.02 -15.04 -10.03
CA PHE A 228 -0.76 -13.91 -10.90
C PHE A 228 -0.67 -14.34 -12.37
N THR A 229 -1.16 -13.47 -13.27
CA THR A 229 -1.07 -13.67 -14.72
C THR A 229 -0.62 -12.38 -15.40
N PRO A 230 0.56 -12.37 -16.06
CA PRO A 230 1.56 -13.46 -16.07
C PRO A 230 2.12 -13.75 -14.65
N PRO A 231 2.80 -14.89 -14.44
CA PRO A 231 3.50 -15.15 -13.18
C PRO A 231 4.53 -14.04 -12.92
N VAL A 232 4.46 -13.45 -11.73
CA VAL A 232 5.38 -12.37 -11.28
C VAL A 232 6.27 -12.85 -10.13
N PHE A 233 5.94 -13.98 -9.51
CA PHE A 233 6.56 -14.50 -8.29
C PHE A 233 7.02 -15.94 -8.48
N GLY A 234 7.95 -16.16 -9.43
CA GLY A 234 8.77 -17.37 -9.54
C GLY A 234 8.07 -18.71 -9.26
N ARG A 235 8.63 -19.49 -8.33
CA ARG A 235 8.12 -20.81 -7.89
C ARG A 235 7.02 -20.75 -6.83
N GLY A 236 6.40 -19.58 -6.67
CA GLY A 236 5.49 -19.28 -5.59
C GLY A 236 6.19 -18.92 -4.28
N VAL A 237 5.48 -18.16 -3.43
CA VAL A 237 6.00 -17.56 -2.21
C VAL A 237 4.95 -17.69 -1.10
N ALA A 238 5.40 -18.05 0.10
CA ALA A 238 4.62 -17.90 1.32
C ALA A 238 5.12 -16.68 2.11
N LEU A 239 4.26 -15.69 2.29
CA LEU A 239 4.51 -14.49 3.10
C LEU A 239 3.47 -14.39 4.22
N GLY A 240 3.65 -13.44 5.13
CA GLY A 240 2.61 -13.09 6.07
C GLY A 240 2.77 -11.70 6.63
N VAL A 241 1.70 -11.19 7.23
CA VAL A 241 1.68 -9.86 7.85
C VAL A 241 1.16 -9.93 9.27
N SER A 242 1.71 -9.11 10.15
CA SER A 242 1.18 -8.94 11.51
C SER A 242 -0.18 -8.27 11.45
N ALA A 243 -1.14 -8.81 12.19
CA ALA A 243 -2.49 -8.26 12.26
C ALA A 243 -3.08 -8.45 13.66
N ARG A 244 -3.98 -7.56 14.07
CA ARG A 244 -4.65 -7.61 15.37
C ARG A 244 -6.16 -7.70 15.18
N ARG A 245 -6.85 -8.42 16.07
CA ARG A 245 -8.29 -8.60 15.96
C ARG A 245 -9.04 -7.42 16.59
N TYR A 246 -10.09 -6.94 15.92
CA TYR A 246 -10.94 -5.86 16.42
C TYR A 246 -12.43 -6.17 16.19
N PRO A 247 -13.33 -5.88 17.14
CA PRO A 247 -13.02 -5.69 18.57
C PRO A 247 -12.50 -7.01 19.17
N GLY A 248 -11.57 -6.94 20.12
CA GLY A 248 -11.04 -8.16 20.75
C GLY A 248 -9.67 -7.98 21.41
N GLU A 249 -9.05 -9.11 21.77
CA GLU A 249 -7.73 -9.14 22.41
C GLU A 249 -6.67 -8.45 21.56
N LYS A 250 -5.76 -7.70 22.21
CA LYS A 250 -4.59 -7.06 21.59
C LYS A 250 -3.53 -8.05 21.07
N ARG A 251 -3.83 -9.35 21.03
CA ARG A 251 -2.90 -10.36 20.52
C ARG A 251 -2.75 -10.22 19.01
N SER A 252 -1.52 -10.05 18.58
CA SER A 252 -1.15 -10.09 17.17
C SER A 252 -1.18 -11.54 16.67
N ALA A 253 -1.72 -11.74 15.49
CA ALA A 253 -1.62 -12.96 14.70
C ALA A 253 -0.86 -12.65 13.40
N SER A 254 -0.29 -13.67 12.78
CA SER A 254 0.25 -13.55 11.43
C SER A 254 -0.81 -14.04 10.43
N LEU A 255 -1.18 -13.20 9.46
CA LEU A 255 -2.04 -13.59 8.35
C LEU A 255 -1.15 -14.11 7.21
N PRO A 256 -1.28 -15.39 6.82
CA PRO A 256 -0.46 -15.96 5.76
C PRO A 256 -1.02 -15.65 4.37
N PHE A 257 -0.12 -15.51 3.39
CA PHE A 257 -0.42 -15.35 1.97
C PHE A 257 0.38 -16.37 1.17
N LEU A 258 -0.32 -17.21 0.39
CA LEU A 258 0.29 -18.12 -0.57
C LEU A 258 0.15 -17.51 -1.97
N ILE A 259 1.27 -17.26 -2.64
CA ILE A 259 1.32 -16.56 -3.93
C ILE A 259 1.98 -17.49 -4.94
N ALA A 260 1.48 -17.55 -6.18
CA ALA A 260 2.12 -18.23 -7.30
C ALA A 260 1.87 -17.52 -8.64
#